data_AF-A0A9X6NMI4-F1
#
_entry.id   AF-A0A9X6NMI4-F1
#
_cell.length_a   1.000
_cell.length_b   1.000
_cell.length_c   1.000
_cell.angle_alpha   90.00
_cell.angle_beta   90.00
_cell.angle_gamma   90.00
#
_symmetry.space_group_name_H-M   'P 1'
#
loop_
_entity.id
_entity.type
_entity.pdbx_description
1 polymer ?
#
loop_
_entity_poly.entity_id
_entity_poly.type
_entity_poly.pdbx_seq_one_letter_code
_entity_poly.pdbx_strand_id
1 'polypeptide(L)'
;MITTTAFHFSWEFWEWAYYWVMGITSTLARLTHAVPSFPSPSDAYTWQYVVIYFLLSSVPHILSQQAVACALIPVAVLSNALTMTESEITAEGLQWKGHGRSSREDVERALAKLKQWEQTHSKILRLNETTNSFFGPVFLLVYTIDIMIGLSLASWSLTAGSDLPTYAVFLCGFAIFCSYAVIIPIPLIHVFEQVTLTA
;
A
#
# COMPACT_ATOMS: atom_id res chain seq x y z
N MET A 1 -2.98 3.55 -5.29
CA MET A 1 -2.30 3.11 -6.53
C MET A 1 -2.10 4.26 -7.51
N ILE A 2 -3.11 4.80 -8.20
CA ILE A 2 -2.88 5.90 -9.18
C ILE A 2 -2.24 7.12 -8.50
N THR A 3 -2.81 7.59 -7.39
CA THR A 3 -2.28 8.73 -6.64
C THR A 3 -0.88 8.45 -6.10
N THR A 4 -0.63 7.24 -5.61
CA THR A 4 0.65 6.88 -5.00
C THR A 4 1.77 6.81 -6.03
N THR A 5 1.48 6.26 -7.22
CA THR A 5 2.37 6.20 -8.38
C THR A 5 2.61 7.58 -8.98
N ALA A 6 1.56 8.39 -9.16
CA ALA A 6 1.71 9.76 -9.67
C ALA A 6 2.60 10.61 -8.77
N PHE A 7 2.45 10.44 -7.45
CA PHE A 7 3.26 11.16 -6.47
C PHE A 7 4.72 10.67 -6.46
N HIS A 8 4.96 9.35 -6.60
CA HIS A 8 6.31 8.79 -6.69
C HIS A 8 7.05 9.34 -7.93
N PHE A 9 6.43 9.29 -9.11
CA PHE A 9 7.04 9.84 -10.32
C PHE A 9 7.21 11.37 -10.27
N SER A 10 6.29 12.09 -9.63
CA SER A 10 6.44 13.53 -9.41
C SER A 10 7.64 13.84 -8.50
N TRP A 11 7.85 13.02 -7.47
CA TRP A 11 9.00 13.13 -6.58
C TRP A 11 10.31 12.80 -7.31
N GLU A 12 10.38 11.67 -8.01
CA GLU A 12 11.57 11.29 -8.80
C GLU A 12 11.89 12.42 -9.81
N PHE A 13 10.90 12.92 -10.54
CA PHE A 13 11.09 14.03 -11.48
C PHE A 13 11.65 15.27 -10.78
N TRP A 14 11.14 15.60 -9.60
CA TRP A 14 11.61 16.77 -8.85
C TRP A 14 13.02 16.59 -8.29
N GLU A 15 13.35 15.39 -7.83
CA GLU A 15 14.69 15.01 -7.40
C GLU A 15 15.70 15.15 -8.56
N TRP A 16 15.36 14.61 -9.74
CA TRP A 16 16.17 14.77 -10.94
C TRP A 16 16.32 16.23 -11.38
N ALA A 17 15.23 17.00 -11.38
CA ALA A 17 15.26 18.42 -11.71
C ALA A 17 16.15 19.21 -10.74
N TYR A 18 16.03 18.94 -9.43
CA TYR A 18 16.86 19.54 -8.40
C TYR A 18 18.33 19.17 -8.60
N TYR A 19 18.66 17.90 -8.81
CA TYR A 19 20.04 17.46 -9.03
C TYR A 19 20.66 17.96 -10.32
N TRP A 20 19.89 18.16 -11.39
CA TRP A 20 20.41 18.76 -12.62
C TRP A 20 20.61 20.27 -12.49
N VAL A 21 19.66 20.99 -11.87
CA VAL A 21 19.80 22.43 -11.62
C VAL A 21 20.95 22.72 -10.64
N MET A 22 21.04 21.95 -9.56
CA MET A 22 22.15 22.02 -8.60
C MET A 22 23.45 21.42 -9.14
N GLY A 23 23.38 20.44 -10.04
CA GLY A 23 24.51 19.85 -10.75
C GLY A 23 25.20 20.85 -11.69
N ILE A 24 24.40 21.74 -12.30
CA ILE A 24 24.87 22.86 -13.12
C ILE A 24 25.56 23.92 -12.25
N THR A 25 24.97 24.31 -11.10
CA THR A 25 25.59 25.28 -10.19
C THR A 25 26.80 24.72 -9.43
N SER A 26 26.81 23.43 -9.11
CA SER A 26 27.90 22.72 -8.42
C SER A 26 29.09 22.37 -9.33
N THR A 27 29.06 22.64 -10.63
CA THR A 27 30.28 22.60 -11.45
C THR A 27 31.34 23.58 -10.91
N LEU A 28 30.92 24.68 -10.26
CA LEU A 28 31.81 25.59 -9.52
C LEU A 28 32.23 25.05 -8.14
N ALA A 29 31.41 24.21 -7.49
CA ALA A 29 31.63 23.66 -6.15
C ALA A 29 32.33 22.28 -6.14
N ARG A 30 32.37 21.58 -7.28
CA ARG A 30 33.10 20.31 -7.50
C ARG A 30 34.61 20.42 -7.29
N LEU A 31 35.14 21.63 -7.22
CA LEU A 31 36.55 21.89 -6.92
C LEU A 31 36.90 21.71 -5.43
N THR A 32 35.93 21.65 -4.51
CA THR A 32 36.25 21.76 -3.08
C THR A 32 35.88 20.57 -2.18
N HIS A 33 34.87 19.73 -2.44
CA HIS A 33 34.55 18.65 -1.49
C HIS A 33 34.02 17.34 -2.10
N ALA A 34 34.47 16.22 -1.50
CA ALA A 34 34.26 14.83 -1.85
C ALA A 34 32.82 14.31 -1.57
N VAL A 35 31.82 14.98 -2.12
CA VAL A 35 30.48 14.40 -2.24
C VAL A 35 30.46 13.59 -3.54
N PRO A 36 30.00 12.32 -3.55
CA PRO A 36 29.86 11.57 -4.80
C PRO A 36 28.93 12.35 -5.73
N SER A 37 29.51 12.93 -6.77
CA SER A 37 28.83 13.81 -7.70
C SER A 37 27.81 13.03 -8.52
N PHE A 38 26.56 13.47 -8.52
CA PHE A 38 25.58 13.02 -9.51
C PHE A 38 26.13 13.30 -10.93
N PRO A 39 26.03 12.34 -11.86
CA PRO A 39 26.59 12.51 -13.19
C PRO A 39 25.81 13.60 -13.94
N SER A 40 26.56 14.53 -14.55
CA SER A 40 26.00 15.59 -15.39
C SER A 40 25.30 14.99 -16.60
N PRO A 41 24.24 15.58 -17.17
CA PRO A 41 23.63 15.11 -18.42
C PRO A 41 24.63 14.88 -19.57
N SER A 42 25.76 15.59 -19.54
CA SER A 42 26.86 15.50 -20.50
C SER A 42 27.84 14.34 -20.27
N ASP A 43 27.81 13.68 -19.10
CA ASP A 43 28.79 12.67 -18.75
C ASP A 43 28.49 11.35 -19.46
N ALA A 44 29.53 10.67 -19.97
CA ALA A 44 29.39 9.42 -20.71
C ALA A 44 28.74 8.28 -19.89
N TYR A 45 28.75 8.41 -18.55
CA TYR A 45 28.22 7.41 -17.62
C TYR A 45 26.79 7.71 -17.11
N THR A 46 26.19 8.83 -17.53
CA THR A 46 24.89 9.27 -17.02
C THR A 46 23.78 8.30 -17.38
N TRP A 47 23.85 7.71 -18.58
CA TRP A 47 22.84 6.76 -19.01
C TRP A 47 22.87 5.47 -18.18
N GLN A 48 24.04 4.94 -17.83
CA GLN A 48 24.13 3.78 -16.94
C GLN A 48 23.56 4.11 -15.56
N TYR A 49 23.85 5.31 -15.04
CA TYR A 49 23.32 5.75 -13.75
C TYR A 49 21.79 5.89 -13.77
N VAL A 50 21.20 6.47 -14.83
CA VAL A 50 19.74 6.56 -15.01
C VAL A 50 19.10 5.17 -15.05
N VAL A 51 19.69 4.23 -15.79
CA VAL A 51 19.19 2.85 -15.87
C VAL A 51 19.26 2.16 -14.51
N ILE A 52 20.38 2.28 -13.80
CA ILE A 52 20.54 1.70 -12.46
C ILE A 52 19.54 2.32 -11.47
N TYR A 53 19.39 3.65 -11.50
CA TYR A 53 18.43 4.37 -10.66
C TYR A 53 17.00 3.88 -10.92
N PHE A 54 16.58 3.79 -12.18
CA PHE A 54 15.24 3.29 -12.51
C PHE A 54 15.02 1.83 -12.07
N LEU A 55 16.03 0.97 -12.24
CA LEU A 55 15.99 -0.42 -11.79
C LEU A 55 15.94 -0.56 -10.27
N LEU A 56 16.50 0.38 -9.52
CA LEU A 56 16.58 0.34 -8.05
C LEU A 56 15.48 1.16 -7.36
N SER A 57 14.87 2.13 -8.04
CA SER A 57 13.81 2.99 -7.50
C SER A 57 12.44 2.62 -8.07
N SER A 58 12.24 2.85 -9.37
CA SER A 58 10.92 2.76 -10.00
C SER A 58 10.44 1.31 -10.15
N VAL A 59 11.33 0.36 -10.48
CA VAL A 59 10.94 -1.06 -10.61
C VAL A 59 10.47 -1.65 -9.27
N PRO A 60 11.20 -1.52 -8.15
CA PRO A 60 10.70 -1.94 -6.84
C PRO A 60 9.40 -1.24 -6.43
N HIS A 61 9.23 0.05 -6.78
CA HIS A 61 7.97 0.75 -6.54
C HIS A 61 6.80 0.14 -7.32
N ILE A 62 6.96 -0.12 -8.63
CA ILE A 62 5.91 -0.72 -9.44
C ILE A 62 5.55 -2.12 -8.91
N LEU A 63 6.57 -2.92 -8.57
CA LEU A 63 6.38 -4.26 -8.01
C LEU A 63 5.69 -4.22 -6.64
N SER A 64 5.99 -3.24 -5.78
CA SER A 64 5.31 -3.07 -4.49
C SER A 64 3.85 -2.67 -4.68
N GLN A 65 3.55 -1.78 -5.63
CA GLN A 65 2.16 -1.44 -5.98
C GLN A 65 1.40 -2.66 -6.51
N GLN A 66 2.03 -3.52 -7.31
CA GLN A 66 1.44 -4.77 -7.77
C GLN A 66 1.17 -5.75 -6.63
N ALA A 67 2.12 -5.95 -5.72
CA ALA A 67 1.94 -6.81 -4.55
C ALA A 67 0.78 -6.33 -3.67
N VAL A 68 0.67 -5.02 -3.45
CA VAL A 68 -0.45 -4.39 -2.74
C VAL A 68 -1.77 -4.60 -3.48
N ALA A 69 -1.80 -4.42 -4.80
CA ALA A 69 -2.99 -4.67 -5.61
C ALA A 69 -3.47 -6.12 -5.49
N CYS A 70 -2.53 -7.06 -5.58
CA CYS A 70 -2.79 -8.50 -5.43
C CYS A 70 -3.33 -8.85 -4.05
N ALA A 71 -2.96 -8.11 -2.99
CA ALA A 71 -3.53 -8.28 -1.66
C ALA A 71 -4.90 -7.61 -1.49
N LEU A 72 -5.15 -6.47 -2.15
CA LEU A 72 -6.42 -5.76 -2.05
C LEU A 72 -7.56 -6.44 -2.80
N ILE A 73 -7.29 -7.09 -3.94
CA ILE A 73 -8.30 -7.83 -4.71
C ILE A 73 -9.03 -8.88 -3.86
N PRO A 74 -8.36 -9.84 -3.19
CA PRO A 74 -9.04 -10.84 -2.38
C PRO A 74 -9.80 -10.20 -1.21
N VAL A 75 -9.27 -9.14 -0.60
CA VAL A 75 -9.98 -8.41 0.47
C VAL A 75 -11.27 -7.77 -0.04
N ALA A 76 -11.24 -7.15 -1.22
CA ALA A 76 -12.44 -6.59 -1.85
C ALA A 76 -13.47 -7.67 -2.19
N VAL A 77 -13.02 -8.82 -2.70
CA VAL A 77 -13.89 -9.98 -2.96
C VAL A 77 -14.51 -10.51 -1.66
N LEU A 78 -13.72 -10.61 -0.59
CA LEU A 78 -14.19 -11.00 0.75
C LEU A 78 -15.25 -10.04 1.28
N SER A 79 -14.97 -8.74 1.24
CA SER A 79 -15.89 -7.69 1.68
C SER A 79 -17.22 -7.76 0.93
N ASN A 80 -17.18 -7.82 -0.40
CA ASN A 80 -18.40 -7.96 -1.21
C ASN A 80 -19.17 -9.25 -0.88
N ALA A 81 -18.49 -10.38 -0.72
CA ALA A 81 -19.14 -11.65 -0.40
C ALA A 81 -19.81 -11.63 0.98
N LEU A 82 -19.18 -10.98 1.97
CA LEU A 82 -19.75 -10.78 3.30
C LEU A 82 -21.00 -9.90 3.24
N THR A 83 -20.91 -8.73 2.60
CA THR A 83 -22.06 -7.81 2.47
C THR A 83 -23.22 -8.44 1.72
N MET A 84 -22.96 -9.22 0.66
CA MET A 84 -24.00 -9.98 -0.04
C MET A 84 -24.65 -11.01 0.89
N THR A 85 -23.85 -11.79 1.62
CA THR A 85 -24.37 -12.81 2.55
C THR A 85 -25.21 -12.17 3.66
N GLU A 86 -24.75 -11.06 4.23
CA GLU A 86 -25.49 -10.29 5.25
C GLU A 86 -26.82 -9.76 4.71
N SER A 87 -26.82 -9.22 3.48
CA SER A 87 -28.03 -8.72 2.83
C SER A 87 -29.06 -9.83 2.58
N GLU A 88 -28.60 -11.02 2.18
CA GLU A 88 -29.46 -12.20 2.01
C GLU A 88 -30.06 -12.67 3.33
N ILE A 89 -29.25 -12.75 4.39
CA ILE A 89 -29.70 -13.14 5.73
C ILE A 89 -30.76 -12.16 6.24
N THR A 90 -30.53 -10.86 6.07
CA THR A 90 -31.46 -9.82 6.52
C THR A 90 -32.75 -9.85 5.70
N ALA A 91 -32.67 -9.99 4.37
CA ALA A 91 -33.83 -10.10 3.50
C ALA A 91 -34.69 -11.32 3.84
N GLU A 92 -34.07 -12.47 4.09
CA GLU A 92 -34.76 -13.68 4.53
C GLU A 92 -35.41 -13.46 5.91
N GLY A 93 -34.67 -12.91 6.88
CA GLY A 93 -35.19 -12.63 8.22
C GLY A 93 -36.42 -11.72 8.20
N LEU A 94 -36.44 -10.72 7.32
CA LEU A 94 -37.59 -9.84 7.10
C LEU A 94 -38.78 -10.58 6.47
N GLN A 95 -38.53 -11.46 5.49
CA GLN A 95 -39.59 -12.28 4.89
C GLN A 95 -40.26 -13.20 5.92
N TRP A 96 -39.47 -13.82 6.80
CA TRP A 96 -39.98 -14.69 7.87
C TRP A 96 -40.80 -13.91 8.90
N LYS A 97 -40.41 -12.67 9.24
CA LYS A 97 -41.17 -11.80 10.14
C LYS A 97 -42.56 -11.43 9.59
N GLY A 98 -42.73 -11.44 8.27
CA GLY A 98 -44.00 -11.13 7.59
C GLY A 98 -44.97 -12.31 7.43
N HIS A 99 -44.53 -13.56 7.63
CA HIS A 99 -45.37 -14.75 7.41
C HIS A 99 -45.93 -15.31 8.73
N GLY A 100 -47.26 -15.30 8.87
CA GLY A 100 -47.96 -15.74 10.09
C GLY A 100 -48.06 -17.26 10.31
N ARG A 101 -47.70 -18.08 9.32
CA ARG A 101 -47.59 -19.55 9.43
C ARG A 101 -46.56 -20.08 8.43
N SER A 102 -45.49 -20.68 8.92
CA SER A 102 -44.45 -21.33 8.11
C SER A 102 -44.89 -22.76 7.76
N SER A 103 -44.90 -23.09 6.46
CA SER A 103 -45.11 -24.48 6.05
C SER A 103 -43.86 -25.33 6.35
N ARG A 104 -44.00 -26.65 6.38
CA ARG A 104 -42.85 -27.56 6.52
C ARG A 104 -41.84 -27.36 5.39
N GLU A 105 -42.31 -27.11 4.17
CA GLU A 105 -41.47 -26.85 3.00
C GLU A 105 -40.65 -25.56 3.17
N ASP A 106 -41.23 -24.53 3.80
CA ASP A 106 -40.51 -23.27 4.08
C ASP A 106 -39.38 -23.49 5.09
N VAL A 107 -39.64 -24.29 6.13
CA VAL A 107 -38.62 -24.65 7.14
C VAL A 107 -37.48 -25.45 6.51
N GLU A 108 -37.79 -26.44 5.67
CA GLU A 108 -36.77 -27.23 4.96
C GLU A 108 -35.94 -26.35 4.00
N ARG A 109 -36.57 -25.40 3.30
CA ARG A 109 -35.87 -24.42 2.45
C ARG A 109 -34.98 -23.48 3.26
N ALA A 110 -35.43 -22.98 4.40
CA ALA A 110 -34.63 -22.13 5.27
C ALA A 110 -33.42 -22.87 5.85
N LEU A 111 -33.58 -24.13 6.26
CA LEU A 111 -32.46 -24.97 6.72
C LEU A 111 -31.42 -25.19 5.61
N ALA A 112 -31.86 -25.38 4.36
CA ALA A 112 -30.96 -25.50 3.22
C ALA A 112 -30.17 -24.19 2.96
N LYS A 113 -30.83 -23.03 3.02
CA LYS A 113 -30.17 -21.72 2.92
C LYS A 113 -29.20 -21.45 4.06
N LEU A 114 -29.57 -21.78 5.30
CA LEU A 114 -28.70 -21.64 6.45
C LEU A 114 -27.40 -22.44 6.28
N LYS A 115 -27.51 -23.69 5.83
CA LYS A 115 -26.36 -24.54 5.52
C LYS A 115 -25.50 -23.96 4.39
N GLN A 116 -26.12 -23.36 3.37
CA GLN A 116 -25.41 -22.69 2.29
C GLN A 116 -24.64 -21.47 2.81
N TRP A 117 -25.25 -20.63 3.65
CA TRP A 117 -24.58 -19.48 4.26
C TRP A 117 -23.44 -19.89 5.16
N GLU A 118 -23.60 -20.93 5.98
CA GLU A 118 -22.52 -21.50 6.80
C GLU A 118 -21.33 -21.95 5.95
N GLN A 119 -21.59 -22.64 4.83
CA GLN A 119 -20.55 -23.05 3.89
C GLN A 119 -19.86 -21.86 3.23
N THR A 120 -20.62 -20.84 2.83
CA THR A 120 -20.07 -19.61 2.25
C THR A 120 -19.20 -18.88 3.27
N HIS A 121 -19.68 -18.69 4.50
CA HIS A 121 -18.93 -18.07 5.58
C HIS A 121 -17.62 -18.83 5.88
N SER A 122 -17.68 -20.17 5.94
CA SER A 122 -16.50 -21.01 6.13
C SER A 122 -15.46 -20.84 5.01
N LYS A 123 -15.91 -20.71 3.75
CA LYS A 123 -15.02 -20.44 2.60
C LYS A 123 -14.39 -19.06 2.69
N ILE A 124 -15.16 -18.05 3.09
CA ILE A 124 -14.68 -16.68 3.31
C ILE A 124 -13.59 -16.67 4.40
N LEU A 125 -13.83 -17.33 5.54
CA LEU A 125 -12.84 -17.43 6.62
C LEU A 125 -11.53 -18.08 6.15
N ARG A 126 -11.61 -19.19 5.40
CA ARG A 126 -10.41 -19.84 4.83
C ARG A 126 -9.66 -18.95 3.84
N LEU A 127 -10.38 -18.20 3.02
CA LEU A 127 -9.76 -17.24 2.09
C LEU A 127 -9.06 -16.11 2.86
N ASN A 128 -9.67 -15.61 3.94
CA ASN A 128 -9.06 -14.62 4.82
C ASN A 128 -7.77 -15.15 5.46
N GLU A 129 -7.84 -16.34 6.04
CA GLU A 129 -6.69 -17.01 6.67
C GLU A 129 -5.55 -17.22 5.67
N THR A 130 -5.87 -17.72 4.47
CA THR A 130 -4.88 -17.94 3.40
C THR A 130 -4.25 -16.61 2.94
N THR A 131 -5.06 -15.57 2.77
CA THR A 131 -4.59 -14.23 2.36
C THR A 131 -3.68 -13.65 3.44
N ASN A 132 -4.07 -13.72 4.71
CA ASN A 132 -3.29 -13.21 5.83
C ASN A 132 -1.99 -14.02 6.05
N SER A 133 -2.04 -15.35 5.92
CA SER A 133 -0.85 -16.19 6.05
C SER A 133 0.18 -15.91 4.95
N PHE A 134 -0.26 -15.59 3.74
CA PHE A 134 0.65 -15.30 2.62
C PHE A 134 1.17 -13.86 2.66
N PHE A 135 0.26 -12.88 2.74
CA PHE A 135 0.63 -11.46 2.65
C PHE A 135 1.05 -10.85 3.99
N GLY A 136 0.62 -11.39 5.13
CA GLY A 136 0.94 -10.86 6.45
C GLY A 136 2.44 -10.75 6.72
N PRO A 137 3.24 -11.83 6.55
CA PRO A 137 4.69 -11.77 6.71
C PRO A 137 5.38 -10.82 5.71
N VAL A 138 4.87 -10.76 4.47
CA VAL A 138 5.39 -9.86 3.43
C VAL A 138 5.19 -8.41 3.84
N PHE A 139 3.98 -8.05 4.28
CA PHE A 139 3.70 -6.71 4.79
C PHE A 139 4.57 -6.38 6.01
N LEU A 140 4.69 -7.30 6.98
CA LEU A 140 5.53 -7.10 8.16
C LEU A 140 6.99 -6.81 7.78
N LEU A 141 7.55 -7.59 6.84
CA LEU A 141 8.91 -7.41 6.37
C LEU A 141 9.10 -6.04 5.69
N VAL A 142 8.18 -5.68 4.78
CA VAL A 142 8.22 -4.39 4.08
C VAL A 142 8.15 -3.24 5.09
N TYR A 143 7.17 -3.26 6.00
CA TYR A 143 7.05 -2.25 7.06
C TYR A 143 8.30 -2.16 7.94
N THR A 144 8.96 -3.28 8.23
CA THR A 144 10.19 -3.29 9.03
C THR A 144 11.34 -2.63 8.28
N ILE A 145 11.55 -2.98 7.01
CA ILE A 145 12.58 -2.38 6.15
C ILE A 145 12.35 -0.88 6.04
N ASP A 146 11.11 -0.48 5.81
CA ASP A 146 10.68 0.90 5.70
C ASP A 146 10.99 1.73 6.95
N ILE A 147 10.70 1.20 8.14
CA ILE A 147 11.07 1.82 9.42
C ILE A 147 12.58 1.92 9.56
N MET A 148 13.33 0.86 9.20
CA MET A 148 14.79 0.87 9.26
C MET A 148 15.41 1.93 8.34
N ILE A 149 14.86 2.11 7.13
CA ILE A 149 15.27 3.16 6.20
C ILE A 149 15.00 4.54 6.82
N GLY A 150 13.78 4.77 7.32
CA GLY A 150 13.42 6.02 7.99
C GLY A 150 14.34 6.37 9.16
N LEU A 151 14.65 5.40 10.01
CA LEU A 151 15.58 5.58 11.13
C LEU A 151 17.02 5.83 10.68
N SER A 152 17.48 5.13 9.64
CA SER A 152 18.82 5.31 9.07
C SER A 152 18.98 6.72 8.48
N LEU A 153 17.96 7.20 7.76
CA LEU A 153 17.92 8.55 7.22
C LEU A 153 17.92 9.61 8.33
N ALA A 154 17.07 9.44 9.35
CA ALA A 154 17.04 10.35 10.50
C ALA A 154 18.39 10.40 11.25
N SER A 155 19.02 9.24 11.45
CA SER A 155 20.34 9.15 12.09
C SER A 155 21.43 9.84 11.26
N TRP A 156 21.40 9.68 9.93
CA TRP A 156 22.32 10.36 9.02
C TRP A 156 22.14 11.87 9.04
N SER A 157 20.90 12.38 9.00
CA SER A 157 20.63 13.82 9.06
C SER A 157 21.14 14.48 10.35
N LEU A 158 21.09 13.76 11.47
CA LEU A 158 21.60 14.23 12.77
C LEU A 158 23.14 14.25 12.85
N THR A 159 23.82 13.39 12.09
CA THR A 159 25.28 13.21 12.16
C THR A 159 26.05 13.95 11.06
N ALA A 160 25.43 14.22 9.90
CA ALA A 160 26.10 14.75 8.72
C ALA A 160 26.27 16.29 8.71
N GLY A 161 25.79 17.02 9.72
CA GLY A 161 25.87 18.49 9.73
C GLY A 161 25.11 19.14 8.58
N SER A 162 24.00 18.52 8.16
CA SER A 162 23.26 18.86 6.94
C SER A 162 22.59 20.24 6.98
N ASP A 163 22.71 20.97 5.87
CA ASP A 163 22.06 22.25 5.61
C ASP A 163 20.52 22.14 5.67
N LEU A 164 19.83 23.24 6.02
CA LEU A 164 18.36 23.31 6.09
C LEU A 164 17.62 22.76 4.84
N PRO A 165 18.09 23.01 3.59
CA PRO A 165 17.46 22.47 2.39
C PRO A 165 17.52 20.94 2.32
N THR A 166 18.63 20.35 2.77
CA THR A 166 18.82 18.91 2.85
C THR A 166 17.80 18.32 3.83
N TYR A 167 17.67 18.90 5.02
CA TYR A 167 16.63 18.52 5.99
C TYR A 167 15.22 18.59 5.40
N ALA A 168 14.88 19.66 4.66
CA ALA A 168 13.57 19.83 4.05
C ALA A 168 13.28 18.74 3.00
N VAL A 169 14.25 18.41 2.14
CA VAL A 169 14.12 17.34 1.14
C VAL A 169 13.92 15.99 1.83
N PHE A 170 14.69 15.68 2.88
CA PHE A 170 14.52 14.43 3.64
C PHE A 170 13.18 14.35 4.37
N LEU A 171 12.74 15.43 4.99
CA LEU A 171 11.48 15.47 5.73
C LEU A 171 10.28 15.36 4.79
N CYS A 172 10.37 15.96 3.59
CA CYS A 172 9.43 15.71 2.51
C CYS A 172 9.46 14.24 2.10
N GLY A 173 10.61 13.68 1.70
CA GLY A 173 10.72 12.27 1.31
C GLY A 173 10.19 11.30 2.37
N PHE A 174 10.45 11.57 3.64
CA PHE A 174 9.91 10.81 4.77
C PHE A 174 8.39 10.98 4.92
N ALA A 175 7.85 12.19 4.78
CA ALA A 175 6.40 12.42 4.81
C ALA A 175 5.68 11.73 3.64
N ILE A 176 6.28 11.76 2.45
CA ILE A 176 5.83 11.02 1.27
C ILE A 176 5.82 9.52 1.59
N PHE A 177 6.92 9.03 2.17
CA PHE A 177 7.08 7.65 2.57
C PHE A 177 6.01 7.21 3.60
N CYS A 178 5.82 7.97 4.67
CA CYS A 178 4.78 7.75 5.68
C CYS A 178 3.37 7.81 5.07
N SER A 179 3.14 8.66 4.08
CA SER A 179 1.85 8.69 3.39
C SER A 179 1.55 7.36 2.69
N TYR A 180 2.54 6.66 2.14
CA TYR A 180 2.35 5.31 1.61
C TYR A 180 2.00 4.31 2.71
N ALA A 181 2.73 4.37 3.83
CA ALA A 181 2.48 3.51 4.99
C ALA A 181 1.10 3.68 5.61
N VAL A 182 0.52 4.89 5.55
CA VAL A 182 -0.80 5.23 6.11
C VAL A 182 -1.93 5.07 5.11
N ILE A 183 -1.76 5.48 3.85
CA ILE A 183 -2.83 5.48 2.84
C ILE A 183 -3.14 4.06 2.35
N ILE A 184 -2.12 3.20 2.22
CA ILE A 184 -2.31 1.84 1.72
C ILE A 184 -3.16 0.97 2.67
N PRO A 185 -3.03 1.09 4.01
CA PRO A 185 -3.92 0.41 4.95
C PRO A 185 -5.34 0.96 5.05
N ILE A 186 -5.62 2.22 4.67
CA ILE A 186 -6.95 2.82 4.88
C ILE A 186 -8.08 1.96 4.30
N PRO A 187 -8.00 1.44 3.05
CA PRO A 187 -9.02 0.53 2.53
C PRO A 187 -9.19 -0.74 3.37
N LEU A 188 -8.09 -1.30 3.90
CA LEU A 188 -8.12 -2.49 4.76
C LEU A 188 -8.77 -2.18 6.12
N ILE A 189 -8.48 -1.00 6.68
CA ILE A 189 -9.07 -0.50 7.93
C ILE A 189 -10.56 -0.25 7.75
N HIS A 190 -10.98 0.41 6.66
CA HIS A 190 -12.40 0.65 6.39
C HIS A 190 -13.20 -0.64 6.20
N VAL A 191 -12.61 -1.65 5.52
CA VAL A 191 -13.25 -2.97 5.41
C VAL A 191 -13.39 -3.61 6.80
N PHE A 192 -12.39 -3.48 7.67
CA PHE A 192 -12.45 -3.99 9.04
C PHE A 192 -13.47 -3.25 9.92
N GLU A 193 -13.53 -1.92 9.85
CA GLU A 193 -14.47 -1.08 10.60
C GLU A 193 -15.92 -1.35 10.19
N GLN A 194 -16.19 -1.52 8.89
CA GLN A 194 -17.53 -1.87 8.41
C GLN A 194 -18.00 -3.23 8.93
N VAL A 195 -17.10 -4.21 9.03
CA VAL A 195 -17.41 -5.53 9.60
C VAL A 195 -17.58 -5.45 11.14
N THR A 196 -16.84 -4.59 11.82
CA THR A 196 -16.90 -4.48 13.29
C THR A 196 -18.11 -3.68 13.77
N LEU A 197 -18.61 -2.73 12.99
CA LEU A 197 -19.79 -1.91 13.33
C LEU A 197 -21.13 -2.62 12.98
N THR A 198 -21.08 -3.72 12.23
CA THR A 198 -22.26 -4.54 11.85
C THR A 198 -22.39 -5.83 12.66
N ALA A 199 -21.35 -6.20 13.42
CA ALA A 199 -21.36 -7.33 14.38
C ALA A 199 -21.84 -6.89 15.78
#